data_AF-A0A7V4LCK0-F1
#
_entry.id   AF-A0A7V4LCK0-F1
#
_cell.length_a   1.000
_cell.length_b   1.000
_cell.length_c   1.000
_cell.angle_alpha   90.00
_cell.angle_beta   90.00
_cell.angle_gamma   90.00
#
_symmetry.space_group_name_H-M   'P 1'
#
loop_
_entity.id
_entity.type
_entity.pdbx_description
1 polymer ?
#
loop_
_entity_poly.entity_id
_entity_poly.type
_entity_poly.pdbx_seq_one_letter_code
_entity_poly.pdbx_strand_id
1 'polypeptide(L)'
;MLETVEEAFLKEGQVFLPLLLDPEIQREAGVLGEGETAPGATDSQLASWGGRVFVRAISLSALVDHYPLVYPEAYGELCRGFEEHYCLTGDLWGVAVAPELPTILFHILPHFVRRGGAGRRLKDEGEVLDFIREETRIPGAYYQRARQFLDTTPLEAALARLGEPPGEPPLPPAGVVRGSALKAWWRESLRLRWLVRTRERLVQALKERERAGRYHQDRLAALLWLAELPSFEVAGFGFEKLGRGPGYCIYKRTGPFALQDYYGRVYLFPDCRVAVATQGRLRPVVLEPYKHPFLRRHKANQEICLGSGYSPRPFSAANAIRALEAGLNALFYSYDRRRRNGYHSLDDPPGKERLVHFDDYRLPADHPLITSGQVEIKNQAT
;
A
#
# COMPACT_ATOMS: atom_id res chain seq x y z
N MET A 1 -12.28 20.02 26.12
CA MET A 1 -12.33 19.54 27.51
C MET A 1 -11.41 20.34 28.44
N LEU A 2 -10.11 20.47 28.18
CA LEU A 2 -9.19 21.27 29.03
C LEU A 2 -9.33 22.80 28.89
N GLU A 3 -10.14 23.29 27.96
CA GLU A 3 -10.27 24.74 27.69
C GLU A 3 -11.22 25.45 28.66
N THR A 4 -12.05 24.70 29.37
CA THR A 4 -13.10 25.21 30.27
C THR A 4 -12.87 24.81 31.73
N VAL A 5 -11.79 24.08 32.03
CA VAL A 5 -11.47 23.61 33.37
C VAL A 5 -10.57 24.66 34.03
N GLU A 6 -11.07 25.35 35.05
CA GLU A 6 -10.27 26.32 35.82
C GLU A 6 -9.26 25.60 36.73
N GLU A 7 -9.67 24.52 37.37
CA GLU A 7 -8.88 23.72 38.31
C GLU A 7 -9.14 22.23 38.11
N ALA A 8 -8.09 21.42 38.19
CA ALA A 8 -8.15 19.95 38.18
C ALA A 8 -7.30 19.40 39.33
N PHE A 9 -7.68 18.27 39.89
CA PHE A 9 -6.89 17.59 40.90
C PHE A 9 -6.09 16.45 40.27
N LEU A 10 -4.80 16.38 40.57
CA LEU A 10 -3.90 15.34 40.06
C LEU A 10 -3.44 14.43 41.19
N LYS A 11 -3.57 13.13 40.98
CA LYS A 11 -3.03 12.10 41.88
C LYS A 11 -2.53 10.93 41.04
N GLU A 12 -1.28 10.53 41.25
CA GLU A 12 -0.67 9.34 40.60
C GLU A 12 -0.82 9.31 39.07
N GLY A 13 -0.70 10.48 38.42
CA GLY A 13 -0.84 10.60 36.96
C GLY A 13 -2.27 10.50 36.43
N GLN A 14 -3.28 10.50 37.31
CA GLN A 14 -4.69 10.58 36.98
C GLN A 14 -5.21 12.00 37.13
N VAL A 15 -6.03 12.44 36.17
CA VAL A 15 -6.75 13.71 36.22
C VAL A 15 -8.10 13.47 36.86
N PHE A 16 -8.40 14.23 37.90
CA PHE A 16 -9.70 14.33 38.51
C PHE A 16 -10.28 15.73 38.25
N LEU A 17 -11.54 15.78 37.82
CA LEU A 17 -12.23 17.03 37.53
C LEU A 17 -13.15 17.41 38.71
N PRO A 18 -13.34 18.71 38.97
CA PRO A 18 -14.24 19.15 40.03
C PRO A 18 -15.65 18.64 39.74
N LEU A 19 -16.28 18.03 40.75
CA LEU A 19 -17.68 17.64 40.65
C LEU A 19 -18.52 18.92 40.66
N LEU A 20 -18.96 19.36 39.47
CA LEU A 20 -19.84 20.51 39.28
C LEU A 20 -21.28 20.13 39.69
N LEU A 21 -21.56 19.98 40.98
CA LEU A 21 -22.90 19.70 41.49
C LEU A 21 -23.19 20.48 42.79
N ASP A 22 -24.48 20.74 42.99
CA ASP A 22 -25.15 21.37 44.13
C ASP A 22 -24.49 21.05 45.49
N PRO A 23 -24.39 22.02 46.44
CA PRO A 23 -23.90 21.80 47.81
C PRO A 23 -24.49 20.58 48.55
N GLU A 24 -25.68 20.10 48.18
CA GLU A 24 -26.28 18.87 48.72
C GLU A 24 -25.56 17.60 48.24
N ILE A 25 -25.21 17.52 46.96
CA ILE A 25 -24.53 16.35 46.37
C ILE A 25 -23.07 16.28 46.84
N GLN A 26 -22.41 17.42 47.08
CA GLN A 26 -21.08 17.45 47.70
C GLN A 26 -21.09 16.90 49.12
N ARG A 27 -22.16 17.15 49.89
CA ARG A 27 -22.31 16.59 51.25
C ARG A 27 -22.52 15.07 51.21
N GLU A 28 -23.35 14.56 50.31
CA GLU A 28 -23.54 13.11 50.15
C GLU A 28 -22.27 12.39 49.65
N ALA A 29 -21.55 12.99 48.69
CA ALA A 29 -20.29 12.43 48.18
C ALA A 29 -19.15 12.48 49.21
N GLY A 30 -19.13 13.49 50.09
CA GLY A 30 -18.19 13.58 51.21
C GLY A 30 -18.39 12.46 52.25
N VAL A 31 -19.65 12.13 52.56
CA VAL A 31 -20.01 11.03 53.47
C VAL A 31 -19.61 9.66 52.90
N LEU A 32 -19.67 9.48 51.58
CA LEU A 32 -19.20 8.25 50.90
C LEU A 32 -17.67 8.13 50.81
N GLY A 33 -16.94 9.27 50.84
CA GLY A 33 -15.48 9.29 50.79
C GLY A 33 -14.79 9.09 52.15
N GLU A 34 -15.48 9.38 53.26
CA GLU A 34 -15.00 9.15 54.63
C GLU A 34 -15.41 7.78 55.19
N GLY A 35 -16.31 7.06 54.50
CA GLY A 35 -16.66 5.68 54.83
C GLY A 35 -15.51 4.73 54.51
N GLU A 36 -15.10 3.96 55.53
CA GLU A 36 -14.05 2.94 55.47
C GLU A 36 -13.94 2.26 54.10
N THR A 37 -12.87 2.56 53.37
CA THR A 37 -12.44 1.74 52.26
C THR A 37 -12.26 0.32 52.78
N ALA A 38 -13.12 -0.59 52.34
CA ALA A 38 -12.95 -2.01 52.56
C ALA A 38 -11.52 -2.41 52.13
N PRO A 39 -10.78 -3.18 52.95
CA PRO A 39 -9.40 -3.53 52.67
C PRO A 39 -9.34 -4.37 51.39
N GLY A 40 -8.98 -3.74 50.27
CA GLY A 40 -8.92 -4.36 48.94
C GLY A 40 -9.44 -3.50 47.78
N ALA A 41 -10.13 -2.38 48.02
CA ALA A 41 -10.59 -1.49 46.94
C ALA A 41 -9.52 -0.45 46.56
N THR A 42 -8.61 -0.83 45.67
CA THR A 42 -7.48 0.02 45.22
C THR A 42 -7.83 1.11 44.22
N ASP A 43 -9.11 1.37 43.92
CA ASP A 43 -9.47 2.26 42.80
C ASP A 43 -10.65 3.19 43.15
N SER A 44 -10.43 4.14 44.05
CA SER A 44 -11.44 5.17 44.37
C SER A 44 -11.67 6.09 43.17
N GLN A 45 -12.91 6.09 42.65
CA GLN A 45 -13.35 6.98 41.58
C GLN A 45 -13.48 8.45 42.02
N LEU A 46 -13.43 8.72 43.32
CA LEU A 46 -13.54 10.03 43.93
C LEU A 46 -12.27 10.38 44.71
N ALA A 47 -11.90 11.66 44.73
CA ALA A 47 -10.83 12.19 45.54
C ALA A 47 -11.27 13.47 46.26
N SER A 48 -10.97 13.58 47.56
CA SER A 48 -11.25 14.78 48.36
C SER A 48 -9.98 15.58 48.60
N TRP A 49 -10.01 16.89 48.34
CA TRP A 49 -8.90 17.79 48.63
C TRP A 49 -9.43 19.16 49.08
N GLY A 50 -8.98 19.64 50.24
CA GLY A 50 -9.36 20.95 50.77
C GLY A 50 -10.88 21.15 50.90
N GLY A 51 -11.63 20.10 51.27
CA GLY A 51 -13.10 20.14 51.40
C GLY A 51 -13.89 20.07 50.08
N ARG A 52 -13.21 19.90 48.93
CA ARG A 52 -13.85 19.72 47.62
C ARG A 52 -13.71 18.28 47.12
N VAL A 53 -14.72 17.79 46.41
CA VAL A 53 -14.75 16.45 45.82
C VAL A 53 -14.46 16.52 44.33
N PHE A 54 -13.58 15.65 43.85
CA PHE A 54 -13.18 15.51 42.45
C PHE A 54 -13.49 14.09 41.96
N VAL A 55 -13.89 13.98 40.69
CA VAL A 55 -14.20 12.69 40.04
C VAL A 55 -13.07 12.32 39.10
N ARG A 56 -12.65 11.06 39.13
CA ARG A 56 -11.65 10.51 38.22
C ARG A 56 -12.14 10.63 36.77
N ALA A 57 -11.32 11.22 35.92
CA ALA A 57 -11.65 11.42 34.51
C ALA A 57 -10.75 10.56 33.60
N ILE A 58 -9.52 11.00 33.36
CA ILE A 58 -8.60 10.37 32.40
C ILE A 58 -7.19 10.36 32.96
N SER A 59 -6.37 9.36 32.58
CA SER A 59 -4.95 9.39 32.88
C SER A 59 -4.24 10.41 32.00
N LEU A 60 -3.18 11.02 32.54
CA LEU A 60 -2.31 11.94 31.80
C LEU A 60 -1.69 11.26 30.57
N SER A 61 -1.32 9.98 30.69
CA SER A 61 -0.81 9.19 29.56
C SER A 61 -1.86 8.99 28.47
N ALA A 62 -3.07 8.55 28.81
CA ALA A 62 -4.15 8.32 27.86
C ALA A 62 -4.55 9.60 27.13
N LEU A 63 -4.53 10.74 27.82
CA LEU A 63 -4.78 12.05 27.22
C LEU A 63 -3.77 12.37 26.11
N VAL A 64 -2.51 11.97 26.24
CA VAL A 64 -1.46 12.21 25.22
C VAL A 64 -1.45 11.10 24.17
N ASP A 65 -1.70 9.84 24.55
CA ASP A 65 -1.74 8.64 23.71
C ASP A 65 -2.86 8.63 22.69
N HIS A 66 -4.07 9.00 23.13
CA HIS A 66 -5.25 8.86 22.30
C HIS A 66 -5.66 10.17 21.61
N TYR A 67 -5.03 11.30 21.91
CA TYR A 67 -5.37 12.58 21.28
C TYR A 67 -5.31 12.54 19.74
N PRO A 68 -4.28 11.94 19.09
CA PRO A 68 -4.24 11.84 17.62
C PRO A 68 -5.39 11.02 17.02
N LEU A 69 -5.98 10.10 17.80
CA LEU A 69 -7.08 9.23 17.36
C LEU A 69 -8.44 9.90 17.58
N VAL A 70 -8.62 10.60 18.70
CA VAL A 70 -9.89 11.22 19.06
C VAL A 70 -10.08 12.57 18.37
N TYR A 71 -9.00 13.33 18.18
CA TYR A 71 -9.03 14.67 17.56
C TYR A 71 -7.96 14.81 16.45
N PRO A 72 -8.09 14.07 15.34
CA PRO A 72 -7.07 14.03 14.29
C PRO A 72 -6.82 15.38 13.61
N GLU A 73 -7.85 16.19 13.39
CA GLU A 73 -7.75 17.50 12.74
C GLU A 73 -6.99 18.51 13.61
N ALA A 74 -7.38 18.65 14.88
CA ALA A 74 -6.73 19.53 15.84
C ALA A 74 -5.29 19.09 16.15
N TYR A 75 -5.03 17.77 16.17
CA TYR A 75 -3.66 17.26 16.26
C TYR A 75 -2.84 17.62 15.01
N GLY A 76 -3.42 17.52 13.81
CA GLY A 76 -2.78 17.94 12.57
C GLY A 76 -2.43 19.42 12.53
N GLU A 77 -3.27 20.30 13.07
CA GLU A 77 -2.95 21.73 13.25
C GLU A 77 -1.80 21.97 14.20
N LEU A 78 -1.77 21.28 15.35
CA LEU A 78 -0.64 21.35 16.28
C LEU A 78 0.66 20.88 15.61
N CYS A 79 0.62 19.76 14.90
CA CYS A 79 1.74 19.25 14.13
C CYS A 79 2.26 20.26 13.09
N ARG A 80 1.37 20.91 12.34
CA ARG A 80 1.76 21.96 11.37
C ARG A 80 2.49 23.12 12.05
N GLY A 81 1.98 23.58 13.19
CA GLY A 81 2.66 24.63 13.97
C GLY A 81 4.06 24.20 14.45
N PHE A 82 4.25 22.92 14.79
CA PHE A 82 5.58 22.39 15.11
C PHE A 82 6.48 22.29 13.87
N GLU A 83 5.97 21.81 12.74
CA GLU A 83 6.71 21.71 11.47
C GLU A 83 7.21 23.09 11.02
N GLU A 84 6.36 24.11 11.09
CA GLU A 84 6.71 25.51 10.80
C GLU A 84 7.79 26.01 11.77
N HIS A 85 7.64 25.77 13.07
CA HIS A 85 8.62 26.19 14.09
C HIS A 85 10.02 25.61 13.85
N TYR A 86 10.11 24.36 13.38
CA TYR A 86 11.39 23.68 13.10
C TYR A 86 11.85 23.79 11.64
N CYS A 87 11.14 24.57 10.82
CA CYS A 87 11.40 24.73 9.38
C CYS A 87 11.51 23.37 8.66
N LEU A 88 10.58 22.45 8.93
CA LEU A 88 10.51 21.16 8.25
C LEU A 88 9.67 21.29 6.99
N THR A 89 10.32 21.30 5.83
CA THR A 89 9.64 21.41 4.53
C THR A 89 9.22 20.03 3.99
N GLY A 90 8.20 20.02 3.13
CA GLY A 90 7.73 18.80 2.46
C GLY A 90 8.83 18.06 1.69
N ASP A 91 9.80 18.80 1.15
CA ASP A 91 10.92 18.28 0.36
C ASP A 91 11.88 17.38 1.16
N LEU A 92 11.85 17.46 2.50
CA LEU A 92 12.61 16.56 3.36
C LEU A 92 12.16 15.10 3.22
N TRP A 93 10.89 14.88 2.91
CA TRP A 93 10.28 13.56 3.02
C TRP A 93 10.35 12.72 1.73
N GLY A 94 10.85 13.30 0.63
CA GLY A 94 11.07 12.58 -0.63
C GLY A 94 9.80 11.98 -1.25
N VAL A 95 9.97 11.18 -2.31
CA VAL A 95 8.86 10.39 -2.90
C VAL A 95 8.77 9.07 -2.16
N ALA A 96 7.63 8.81 -1.53
CA ALA A 96 7.35 7.51 -0.94
C ALA A 96 7.16 6.47 -2.06
N VAL A 97 8.13 5.58 -2.22
CA VAL A 97 8.01 4.43 -3.12
C VAL A 97 7.23 3.34 -2.40
N ALA A 98 6.04 2.99 -2.90
CA ALA A 98 5.24 1.90 -2.34
C ALA A 98 6.05 0.59 -2.34
N PRO A 99 6.04 -0.21 -1.26
CA PRO A 99 6.90 -1.38 -1.10
C PRO A 99 6.67 -2.47 -2.16
N GLU A 100 5.50 -2.49 -2.79
CA GLU A 100 5.19 -3.40 -3.88
C GLU A 100 5.96 -3.05 -5.16
N LEU A 101 6.25 -1.78 -5.42
CA LEU A 101 6.89 -1.36 -6.68
C LEU A 101 8.30 -1.95 -6.84
N PRO A 102 9.21 -1.88 -5.85
CA PRO A 102 10.49 -2.58 -5.93
C PRO A 102 10.33 -4.09 -6.16
N THR A 103 9.34 -4.71 -5.52
CA THR A 103 9.04 -6.14 -5.73
C THR A 103 8.64 -6.42 -7.18
N ILE A 104 7.79 -5.56 -7.76
CA ILE A 104 7.35 -5.66 -9.16
C ILE A 104 8.55 -5.51 -10.10
N LEU A 105 9.34 -4.45 -9.93
CA LEU A 105 10.44 -4.11 -10.83
C LEU A 105 11.61 -5.09 -10.72
N PHE A 106 12.01 -5.48 -9.52
CA PHE A 106 13.27 -6.19 -9.31
C PHE A 106 13.12 -7.71 -9.14
N HIS A 107 11.91 -8.20 -8.90
CA HIS A 107 11.68 -9.64 -8.71
C HIS A 107 10.69 -10.23 -9.71
N ILE A 108 9.68 -9.48 -10.16
CA ILE A 108 8.65 -10.00 -11.08
C ILE A 108 9.01 -9.70 -12.55
N LEU A 109 9.30 -8.44 -12.88
CA LEU A 109 9.65 -8.02 -14.24
C LEU A 109 10.79 -8.85 -14.87
N PRO A 110 11.91 -9.13 -14.18
CA PRO A 110 13.03 -9.89 -14.76
C PRO A 110 12.67 -11.33 -15.15
N HIS A 111 11.59 -11.88 -14.59
CA HIS A 111 11.10 -13.21 -14.96
C HIS A 111 10.47 -13.22 -16.35
N PHE A 112 9.73 -12.16 -16.68
CA PHE A 112 8.93 -12.04 -17.90
C PHE A 112 9.60 -11.25 -19.02
N VAL A 113 10.58 -10.41 -18.70
CA VAL A 113 11.27 -9.54 -19.65
C VAL A 113 12.72 -9.97 -19.83
N ARG A 114 13.19 -9.91 -21.08
CA ARG A 114 14.55 -10.26 -21.48
C ARG A 114 15.17 -9.09 -22.22
N ARG A 115 16.48 -8.91 -22.07
CA ARG A 115 17.22 -7.89 -22.83
C ARG A 115 17.56 -8.45 -24.20
N GLY A 116 17.10 -7.78 -25.27
CA GLY A 116 17.35 -8.18 -26.66
C GLY A 116 16.49 -9.34 -27.19
N GLY A 117 15.18 -9.33 -26.96
CA GLY A 117 14.28 -10.37 -27.48
C GLY A 117 14.48 -11.73 -26.81
N ALA A 118 14.92 -12.75 -27.54
CA ALA A 118 15.27 -14.09 -27.00
C ALA A 118 16.54 -14.09 -26.09
N GLY A 119 16.99 -12.92 -25.66
CA GLY A 119 18.24 -12.74 -24.92
C GLY A 119 18.17 -13.07 -23.43
N ARG A 120 19.15 -12.56 -22.68
CA ARG A 120 19.38 -12.94 -21.29
C ARG A 120 18.40 -12.29 -20.31
N ARG A 121 18.22 -12.95 -19.16
CA ARG A 121 17.53 -12.40 -17.98
C ARG A 121 18.30 -11.20 -17.43
N LEU A 122 17.55 -10.22 -16.91
CA LEU A 122 18.09 -9.11 -16.12
C LEU A 122 18.56 -9.67 -14.77
N LYS A 123 19.79 -9.35 -14.35
CA LYS A 123 20.46 -10.01 -13.22
C LYS A 123 20.31 -9.27 -11.90
N ASP A 124 20.30 -7.94 -11.94
CA ASP A 124 20.28 -7.10 -10.76
C ASP A 124 19.40 -5.85 -10.96
N GLU A 125 19.14 -5.14 -9.86
CA GLU A 125 18.28 -3.95 -9.83
C GLU A 125 18.82 -2.82 -10.72
N GLY A 126 20.14 -2.67 -10.81
CA GLY A 126 20.78 -1.67 -11.66
C GLY A 126 20.54 -1.96 -13.12
N GLU A 127 20.69 -3.22 -13.53
CA GLU A 127 20.42 -3.67 -14.89
C GLU A 127 18.94 -3.49 -15.27
N VAL A 128 18.01 -3.73 -14.35
CA VAL A 128 16.57 -3.48 -14.57
C VAL A 128 16.31 -2.00 -14.85
N LEU A 129 16.87 -1.11 -14.02
CA LEU A 129 16.67 0.33 -14.19
C LEU A 129 17.34 0.85 -15.46
N ASP A 130 18.54 0.35 -15.80
CA ASP A 130 19.21 0.70 -17.06
C ASP A 130 18.41 0.22 -18.27
N PHE A 131 17.87 -1.00 -18.23
CA PHE A 131 16.97 -1.50 -19.27
C PHE A 131 15.74 -0.61 -19.43
N ILE A 132 15.08 -0.23 -18.34
CA ILE A 132 13.93 0.69 -18.40
C ILE A 132 14.32 2.05 -18.99
N ARG A 133 15.49 2.58 -18.63
CA ARG A 133 16.03 3.84 -19.17
C ARG A 133 16.30 3.78 -20.67
N GLU A 134 16.79 2.65 -21.16
CA GLU A 134 17.06 2.44 -22.58
C GLU A 134 15.76 2.35 -23.38
N GLU A 135 14.75 1.67 -22.83
CA GLU A 135 13.45 1.48 -23.48
C GLU A 135 12.51 2.68 -23.34
N THR A 136 12.77 3.61 -22.41
CA THR A 136 11.85 4.73 -22.11
C THR A 136 12.54 6.05 -21.87
N ARG A 137 11.93 7.14 -22.36
CA ARG A 137 12.44 8.50 -22.18
C ARG A 137 12.01 9.09 -20.85
N ILE A 138 12.89 9.05 -19.86
CA ILE A 138 12.65 9.68 -18.54
C ILE A 138 12.70 11.22 -18.67
N PRO A 139 11.71 11.95 -18.13
CA PRO A 139 11.74 13.41 -18.12
C PRO A 139 12.90 13.99 -17.30
N GLY A 140 13.54 15.05 -17.81
CA GLY A 140 14.71 15.70 -17.20
C GLY A 140 14.52 16.13 -15.73
N ALA A 141 13.31 16.54 -15.35
CA ALA A 141 12.97 16.94 -13.99
C ALA A 141 13.27 15.85 -12.93
N TYR A 142 13.13 14.57 -13.29
CA TYR A 142 13.40 13.46 -12.36
C TYR A 142 14.89 13.26 -12.09
N TYR A 143 15.78 13.64 -13.01
CA TYR A 143 17.23 13.62 -12.76
C TYR A 143 17.63 14.70 -11.75
N GLN A 144 17.02 15.88 -11.83
CA GLN A 144 17.22 16.94 -10.83
C GLN A 144 16.66 16.53 -9.47
N ARG A 145 15.45 15.97 -9.45
CA ARG A 145 14.84 15.43 -8.22
C ARG A 145 15.66 14.30 -7.60
N ALA A 146 16.22 13.39 -8.39
CA ALA A 146 17.11 12.35 -7.89
C ALA A 146 18.35 12.95 -7.24
N ARG A 147 18.94 13.99 -7.83
CA ARG A 147 20.07 14.72 -7.23
C ARG A 147 19.70 15.35 -5.90
N GLN A 148 18.55 16.03 -5.83
CA GLN A 148 18.04 16.64 -4.59
C GLN A 148 17.72 15.59 -3.53
N PHE A 149 17.18 14.44 -3.93
CA PHE A 149 16.89 13.34 -3.02
C PHE A 149 18.17 12.75 -2.42
N LEU A 150 19.24 12.63 -3.21
CA LEU A 150 20.53 12.12 -2.72
C LEU A 150 21.27 13.10 -1.80
N ASP A 151 20.92 14.38 -1.82
CA ASP A 151 21.49 15.36 -0.89
C ASP A 151 20.96 15.10 0.53
N THR A 152 21.84 14.63 1.42
CA THR A 152 21.50 14.39 2.83
C THR A 152 21.59 15.65 3.68
N THR A 153 22.24 16.71 3.17
CA THR A 153 22.48 17.97 3.90
C THR A 153 21.20 18.55 4.53
N PRO A 154 20.06 18.63 3.83
CA PRO A 154 18.83 19.17 4.42
C PRO A 154 18.29 18.32 5.58
N LEU A 155 18.44 17.00 5.53
CA LEU A 155 18.00 16.10 6.60
C LEU A 155 18.92 16.17 7.81
N GLU A 156 20.23 16.20 7.59
CA GLU A 156 21.22 16.36 8.66
C GLU A 156 21.04 17.69 9.37
N ALA A 157 20.84 18.78 8.63
CA ALA A 157 20.52 20.09 9.18
C ALA A 157 19.18 20.08 9.96
N ALA A 158 18.16 19.38 9.46
CA ALA A 158 16.90 19.24 10.17
C ALA A 158 17.06 18.45 11.49
N LEU A 159 17.80 17.33 11.47
CA LEU A 159 18.11 16.57 12.68
C LEU A 159 18.89 17.41 13.70
N ALA A 160 19.88 18.18 13.24
CA ALA A 160 20.65 19.08 14.10
C ALA A 160 19.76 20.16 14.74
N ARG A 161 18.77 20.70 14.01
CA ARG A 161 17.78 21.63 14.57
C ARG A 161 16.87 21.01 15.62
N LEU A 162 16.51 19.73 15.45
CA LEU A 162 15.69 19.00 16.44
C LEU A 162 16.48 18.63 17.70
N GLY A 163 17.80 18.47 17.59
CA GLY A 163 18.68 18.14 18.71
C GLY A 163 18.54 16.68 19.19
N GLU A 164 19.03 16.44 20.40
CA GLU A 164 18.90 15.15 21.06
C GLU A 164 17.44 14.88 21.49
N PRO A 165 17.01 13.60 21.54
CA PRO A 165 15.66 13.28 21.94
C PRO A 165 15.45 13.79 23.37
N PRO A 166 14.46 14.66 23.59
CA PRO A 166 14.23 15.18 24.91
C PRO A 166 13.71 14.07 25.83
N GLY A 167 13.97 14.20 27.13
CA GLY A 167 13.33 13.36 28.14
C GLY A 167 11.82 13.58 28.19
N GLU A 168 11.11 12.66 28.85
CA GLU A 168 9.70 12.88 29.15
C GLU A 168 9.53 14.13 30.04
N PRO A 169 8.49 14.95 29.80
CA PRO A 169 8.25 16.09 30.67
C PRO A 169 7.89 15.56 32.06
N PRO A 170 8.42 16.18 33.13
CA PRO A 170 8.06 15.77 34.48
C PRO A 170 6.54 15.84 34.65
N LEU A 171 5.99 14.85 35.34
CA LEU A 171 4.57 14.88 35.69
C LEU A 171 4.29 16.15 36.50
N PRO A 172 3.13 16.80 36.30
CA PRO A 172 2.76 17.92 37.15
C PRO A 172 2.62 17.41 38.59
N PRO A 173 2.93 18.25 39.60
CA PRO A 173 2.89 17.84 40.99
C PRO A 173 1.48 17.38 41.39
N ALA A 174 1.42 16.42 42.31
CA ALA A 174 0.15 15.99 42.88
C ALA A 174 -0.52 17.15 43.65
N GLY A 175 -1.85 17.21 43.60
CA GLY A 175 -2.64 18.29 44.18
C GLY A 175 -3.51 19.03 43.15
N VAL A 176 -4.07 20.17 43.57
CA VAL A 176 -4.88 21.01 42.68
C VAL A 176 -3.96 21.79 41.75
N VAL A 177 -4.17 21.62 40.45
CA VAL A 177 -3.43 22.27 39.37
C VAL A 177 -4.40 23.12 38.54
N ARG A 178 -3.98 24.33 38.20
CA ARG A 178 -4.74 25.20 37.30
C ARG A 178 -4.85 24.56 35.91
N GLY A 179 -6.00 24.69 35.27
CA GLY A 179 -6.19 24.17 33.91
C GLY A 179 -5.20 24.72 32.90
N SER A 180 -4.75 25.97 33.05
CA SER A 180 -3.70 26.56 32.21
C SER A 180 -2.35 25.86 32.34
N ALA A 181 -1.96 25.46 33.56
CA ALA A 181 -0.73 24.71 33.81
C ALA A 181 -0.84 23.27 33.26
N LEU A 182 -1.99 22.62 33.44
CA LEU A 182 -2.25 21.30 32.84
C LEU A 182 -2.27 21.35 31.31
N LYS A 183 -2.83 22.41 30.72
CA LYS A 183 -2.81 22.66 29.27
C LYS A 183 -1.39 22.89 28.75
N ALA A 184 -0.58 23.65 29.48
CA ALA A 184 0.82 23.88 29.14
C ALA A 184 1.62 22.57 29.16
N TRP A 185 1.49 21.77 30.24
CA TRP A 185 2.10 20.45 30.34
C TRP A 185 1.64 19.54 29.19
N TRP A 186 0.33 19.48 28.90
CA TRP A 186 -0.21 18.62 27.85
C TRP A 186 0.32 19.00 26.46
N ARG A 187 0.36 20.31 26.13
CA ARG A 187 0.93 20.80 24.86
C ARG A 187 2.41 20.45 24.75
N GLU A 188 3.15 20.57 25.83
CA GLU A 188 4.57 20.21 25.89
C GLU A 188 4.76 18.70 25.70
N SER A 189 3.99 17.86 26.38
CA SER A 189 4.02 16.39 26.19
C SER A 189 3.74 15.99 24.75
N LEU A 190 2.75 16.61 24.09
CA LEU A 190 2.49 16.37 22.67
C LEU A 190 3.65 16.82 21.77
N ARG A 191 4.25 17.99 22.05
CA ARG A 191 5.41 18.50 21.33
C ARG A 191 6.60 17.54 21.42
N LEU A 192 6.93 17.08 22.63
CA LEU A 192 8.05 16.17 22.87
C LEU A 192 7.84 14.82 22.18
N ARG A 193 6.62 14.28 22.24
CA ARG A 193 6.29 13.05 21.51
C ARG A 193 6.39 13.21 20.00
N TRP A 194 5.89 14.33 19.48
CA TRP A 194 6.01 14.66 18.07
C TRP A 194 7.49 14.76 17.67
N LEU A 195 8.33 15.41 18.49
CA LEU A 195 9.78 15.50 18.26
C LEU A 195 10.45 14.13 18.15
N VAL A 196 10.17 13.21 19.08
CA VAL A 196 10.71 11.84 19.06
C VAL A 196 10.33 11.14 17.75
N ARG A 197 9.03 11.13 17.39
CA ARG A 197 8.54 10.49 16.16
C ARG A 197 9.11 11.12 14.90
N THR A 198 9.21 12.45 14.86
CA THR A 198 9.75 13.17 13.71
C THR A 198 11.24 12.90 13.55
N ARG A 199 12.00 12.85 14.65
CA ARG A 199 13.42 12.46 14.63
C ARG A 199 13.61 11.03 14.13
N GLU A 200 12.82 10.07 14.62
CA GLU A 200 12.82 8.70 14.13
C GLU A 200 12.55 8.65 12.62
N ARG A 201 11.55 9.41 12.14
CA ARG A 201 11.22 9.50 10.71
C ARG A 201 12.36 10.12 9.89
N LEU A 202 13.02 11.18 10.38
CA LEU A 202 14.17 11.79 9.72
C LEU A 202 15.37 10.84 9.65
N VAL A 203 15.69 10.15 10.75
CA VAL A 203 16.75 9.12 10.79
C VAL A 203 16.45 8.00 9.80
N GLN A 204 15.19 7.56 9.72
CA GLN A 204 14.78 6.55 8.76
C GLN A 204 14.89 7.04 7.32
N ALA A 205 14.48 8.28 7.02
CA ALA A 205 14.64 8.89 5.71
C ALA A 205 16.13 9.04 5.31
N LEU A 206 17.01 9.35 6.27
CA LEU A 206 18.46 9.43 6.06
C LEU A 206 19.03 8.05 5.68
N LYS A 207 18.68 7.01 6.43
CA LYS A 207 19.06 5.61 6.12
C LYS A 207 18.56 5.18 4.74
N GLU A 208 17.36 5.60 4.35
CA GLU A 208 16.80 5.32 3.03
C GLU A 208 17.59 6.03 1.92
N ARG A 209 17.94 7.31 2.10
CA ARG A 209 18.78 8.06 1.15
C ARG A 209 20.20 7.48 1.04
N GLU A 210 20.82 7.09 2.15
CA GLU A 210 22.12 6.42 2.17
C GLU A 210 22.09 5.08 1.41
N ARG A 211 21.04 4.28 1.61
CA ARG A 211 20.82 3.05 0.83
C ARG A 211 20.62 3.36 -0.64
N ALA A 212 19.85 4.40 -0.96
CA ALA A 212 19.61 4.84 -2.33
C ALA A 212 20.85 5.42 -3.01
N GLY A 213 21.81 5.96 -2.25
CA GLY A 213 23.12 6.43 -2.75
C GLY A 213 23.97 5.33 -3.39
N ARG A 214 23.61 4.05 -3.20
CA ARG A 214 24.20 2.93 -3.94
C ARG A 214 23.79 2.89 -5.40
N TYR A 215 22.64 3.47 -5.74
CA TYR A 215 22.23 3.62 -7.14
C TYR A 215 22.91 4.83 -7.75
N HIS A 216 23.35 4.68 -9.00
CA HIS A 216 23.71 5.84 -9.82
C HIS A 216 22.50 6.79 -9.91
N GLN A 217 22.73 8.11 -9.88
CA GLN A 217 21.68 9.14 -9.89
C GLN A 217 20.63 8.88 -10.97
N ASP A 218 21.05 8.47 -12.16
CA ASP A 218 20.16 8.19 -13.28
C ASP A 218 19.17 7.04 -13.02
N ARG A 219 19.62 6.01 -12.28
CA ARG A 219 18.79 4.85 -11.94
C ARG A 219 17.75 5.24 -10.88
N LEU A 220 18.14 6.09 -9.93
CA LEU A 220 17.21 6.67 -8.97
C LEU A 220 16.16 7.55 -9.69
N ALA A 221 16.57 8.34 -10.69
CA ALA A 221 15.63 9.13 -11.48
C ALA A 221 14.56 8.26 -12.16
N ALA A 222 14.95 7.09 -12.68
CA ALA A 222 14.02 6.10 -13.23
C ALA A 222 13.04 5.60 -12.17
N LEU A 223 13.52 5.22 -10.99
CA LEU A 223 12.69 4.72 -9.90
C LEU A 223 11.68 5.78 -9.42
N LEU A 224 12.12 7.03 -9.24
CA LEU A 224 11.25 8.13 -8.82
C LEU A 224 10.17 8.44 -9.86
N TRP A 225 10.51 8.38 -11.14
CA TRP A 225 9.55 8.55 -12.23
C TRP A 225 8.50 7.43 -12.26
N LEU A 226 8.94 6.18 -12.18
CA LEU A 226 8.06 5.01 -12.11
C LEU A 226 7.12 5.05 -10.90
N ALA A 227 7.61 5.52 -9.76
CA ALA A 227 6.83 5.65 -8.54
C ALA A 227 5.67 6.65 -8.65
N GLU A 228 5.74 7.62 -9.56
CA GLU A 228 4.68 8.62 -9.77
C GLU A 228 3.71 8.25 -10.91
N LEU A 229 4.15 7.47 -11.89
CA LEU A 229 3.30 7.06 -13.01
C LEU A 229 2.01 6.34 -12.56
N PRO A 230 0.86 6.61 -13.21
CA PRO A 230 -0.37 5.85 -12.96
C PRO A 230 -0.29 4.44 -13.53
N SER A 231 0.47 4.25 -14.61
CA SER A 231 0.69 2.98 -15.28
C SER A 231 2.03 2.99 -16.02
N PHE A 232 2.63 1.82 -16.18
CA PHE A 232 3.86 1.63 -16.93
C PHE A 232 3.85 0.28 -17.65
N GLU A 233 4.38 0.23 -18.88
CA GLU A 233 4.53 -1.00 -19.65
C GLU A 233 5.88 -0.97 -20.39
N VAL A 234 6.59 -2.11 -20.39
CA VAL A 234 7.81 -2.33 -21.17
C VAL A 234 7.86 -3.78 -21.64
N ALA A 235 8.18 -4.00 -22.91
CA ALA A 235 8.23 -5.34 -23.52
C ALA A 235 6.96 -6.21 -23.24
N GLY A 236 5.79 -5.56 -23.19
CA GLY A 236 4.51 -6.20 -22.89
C GLY A 236 4.35 -6.68 -21.45
N PHE A 237 5.22 -6.32 -20.51
CA PHE A 237 5.00 -6.46 -19.06
C PHE A 237 4.73 -5.08 -18.47
N GLY A 238 3.77 -4.95 -17.57
CA GLY A 238 3.43 -3.67 -17.00
C GLY A 238 2.70 -3.72 -15.67
N PHE A 239 2.42 -2.55 -15.14
CA PHE A 239 1.58 -2.37 -13.96
C PHE A 239 0.71 -1.12 -14.05
N GLU A 240 -0.40 -1.10 -13.31
CA GLU A 240 -1.29 0.06 -13.11
C GLU A 240 -1.58 0.24 -11.63
N LYS A 241 -1.64 1.48 -11.13
CA LYS A 241 -1.99 1.75 -9.73
C LYS A 241 -3.47 1.51 -9.47
N LEU A 242 -3.79 0.84 -8.36
CA LEU A 242 -5.16 0.59 -7.91
C LEU A 242 -5.72 1.80 -7.16
N GLY A 243 -6.30 2.74 -7.91
CA GLY A 243 -6.96 3.92 -7.35
C GLY A 243 -6.04 4.79 -6.49
N ARG A 244 -6.53 5.26 -5.33
CA ARG A 244 -5.76 6.09 -4.39
C ARG A 244 -5.00 5.28 -3.31
N GLY A 245 -5.11 3.95 -3.30
CA GLY A 245 -4.53 3.10 -2.26
C GLY A 245 -3.14 2.55 -2.62
N PRO A 246 -2.43 1.94 -1.66
CA PRO A 246 -1.21 1.20 -1.92
C PRO A 246 -1.56 -0.12 -2.62
N GLY A 247 -1.39 -0.18 -3.94
CA GLY A 247 -1.73 -1.37 -4.69
C GLY A 247 -1.48 -1.21 -6.18
N TYR A 248 -1.11 -2.31 -6.83
CA TYR A 248 -0.87 -2.37 -8.25
C TYR A 248 -1.64 -3.53 -8.88
N CYS A 249 -2.08 -3.34 -10.11
CA CYS A 249 -2.45 -4.42 -11.00
C CYS A 249 -1.25 -4.70 -11.90
N ILE A 250 -0.61 -5.86 -11.73
CA ILE A 250 0.57 -6.27 -12.51
C ILE A 250 0.07 -7.14 -13.66
N TYR A 251 0.56 -6.93 -14.88
CA TYR A 251 0.09 -7.67 -16.03
C TYR A 251 1.18 -8.04 -17.03
N LYS A 252 0.88 -9.06 -17.83
CA LYS A 252 1.65 -9.46 -19.00
C LYS A 252 0.71 -9.57 -20.21
N ARG A 253 1.11 -8.93 -21.31
CA ARG A 253 0.51 -9.12 -22.64
C ARG A 253 0.81 -10.51 -23.16
N THR A 254 -0.22 -11.18 -23.65
CA THR A 254 -0.11 -12.49 -24.29
C THR A 254 0.58 -12.40 -25.64
N GLY A 255 0.47 -11.27 -26.34
CA GLY A 255 0.61 -11.22 -27.78
C GLY A 255 -0.57 -11.91 -28.48
N PRO A 256 -0.74 -11.73 -29.80
CA PRO A 256 -1.64 -12.57 -30.57
C PRO A 256 -1.13 -14.01 -30.56
N PHE A 257 -2.04 -14.98 -30.44
CA PHE A 257 -1.71 -16.41 -30.46
C PHE A 257 -2.82 -17.20 -31.12
N ALA A 258 -2.53 -18.42 -31.57
CA ALA A 258 -3.57 -19.28 -32.12
C ALA A 258 -3.82 -20.53 -31.29
N LEU A 259 -5.08 -20.97 -31.32
CA LEU A 259 -5.51 -22.27 -30.82
C LEU A 259 -6.10 -23.07 -31.97
N GLN A 260 -5.91 -24.38 -31.91
CA GLN A 260 -6.50 -25.31 -32.84
C GLN A 260 -7.59 -26.14 -32.16
N ASP A 261 -8.76 -26.28 -32.76
CA ASP A 261 -9.84 -27.13 -32.24
C ASP A 261 -9.66 -28.61 -32.57
N TYR A 262 -10.61 -29.43 -32.11
CA TYR A 262 -10.62 -30.89 -32.35
C TYR A 262 -10.62 -31.25 -33.84
N TYR A 263 -11.20 -30.40 -34.69
CA TYR A 263 -11.31 -30.61 -36.14
C TYR A 263 -10.12 -30.03 -36.92
N GLY A 264 -9.09 -29.54 -36.22
CA GLY A 264 -7.90 -28.97 -36.84
C GLY A 264 -8.08 -27.53 -37.31
N ARG A 265 -9.20 -26.86 -37.01
CA ARG A 265 -9.45 -25.46 -37.38
C ARG A 265 -8.63 -24.54 -36.48
N VAL A 266 -8.04 -23.51 -37.06
CA VAL A 266 -7.16 -22.56 -36.37
C VAL A 266 -7.89 -21.26 -36.11
N TYR A 267 -7.81 -20.77 -34.88
CA TYR A 267 -8.43 -19.53 -34.43
C TYR A 267 -7.35 -18.60 -33.90
N LEU A 268 -7.25 -17.41 -34.46
CA LEU A 268 -6.29 -16.38 -34.05
C LEU A 268 -6.92 -15.50 -32.97
N PHE A 269 -6.48 -15.71 -31.74
CA PHE A 269 -6.88 -14.93 -30.60
C PHE A 269 -6.09 -13.61 -30.55
N PRO A 270 -6.75 -12.46 -30.35
CA PRO A 270 -6.07 -11.18 -30.26
C PRO A 270 -5.24 -11.08 -28.98
N ASP A 271 -4.34 -10.09 -28.92
CA ASP A 271 -3.58 -9.77 -27.72
C ASP A 271 -4.51 -9.35 -26.56
N CYS A 272 -4.17 -9.75 -25.33
CA CYS A 272 -4.84 -9.32 -24.12
C CYS A 272 -3.86 -9.22 -22.94
N ARG A 273 -4.28 -8.53 -21.88
CA ARG A 273 -3.51 -8.42 -20.64
C ARG A 273 -4.03 -9.41 -19.61
N VAL A 274 -3.20 -10.38 -19.26
CA VAL A 274 -3.40 -11.22 -18.08
C VAL A 274 -2.79 -10.52 -16.89
N ALA A 275 -3.60 -10.28 -15.86
CA ALA A 275 -3.23 -9.45 -14.74
C ALA A 275 -3.52 -10.08 -13.38
N VAL A 276 -2.81 -9.61 -12.35
CA VAL A 276 -3.01 -9.96 -10.94
C VAL A 276 -2.94 -8.69 -10.09
N ALA A 277 -3.85 -8.54 -9.14
CA ALA A 277 -3.83 -7.43 -8.19
C ALA A 277 -2.94 -7.75 -6.98
N THR A 278 -2.10 -6.80 -6.54
CA THR A 278 -1.29 -6.95 -5.33
C THR A 278 -2.12 -6.90 -4.05
N GLN A 279 -3.34 -6.34 -4.14
CA GLN A 279 -4.30 -6.31 -3.04
C GLN A 279 -5.14 -7.58 -3.01
N GLY A 280 -5.28 -8.18 -1.82
CA GLY A 280 -6.09 -9.38 -1.62
C GLY A 280 -5.38 -10.67 -2.02
N ARG A 281 -6.15 -11.67 -2.46
CA ARG A 281 -5.60 -12.96 -2.90
C ARG A 281 -5.36 -12.93 -4.41
N LEU A 282 -4.17 -13.36 -4.82
CA LEU A 282 -3.76 -13.37 -6.23
C LEU A 282 -4.64 -14.32 -7.04
N ARG A 283 -5.46 -13.75 -7.94
CA ARG A 283 -6.29 -14.45 -8.92
C ARG A 283 -6.03 -13.81 -10.28
N PRO A 284 -5.65 -14.57 -11.31
CA PRO A 284 -5.41 -14.00 -12.62
C PRO A 284 -6.73 -13.64 -13.30
N VAL A 285 -6.73 -12.45 -13.89
CA VAL A 285 -7.87 -11.90 -14.64
C VAL A 285 -7.42 -11.48 -16.03
N VAL A 286 -8.35 -11.41 -16.97
CA VAL A 286 -8.16 -10.68 -18.24
C VAL A 286 -8.75 -9.29 -18.09
N LEU A 287 -7.96 -8.25 -18.34
CA LEU A 287 -8.38 -6.85 -18.13
C LEU A 287 -9.38 -6.39 -19.19
N GLU A 288 -9.13 -6.71 -20.46
CA GLU A 288 -9.98 -6.30 -21.57
C GLU A 288 -11.28 -7.13 -21.65
N PRO A 289 -12.31 -6.59 -22.34
CA PRO A 289 -13.36 -7.41 -22.92
C PRO A 289 -12.77 -8.44 -23.89
N TYR A 290 -12.56 -9.66 -23.39
CA TYR A 290 -11.93 -10.73 -24.15
C TYR A 290 -12.81 -11.97 -24.27
N LYS A 291 -12.81 -12.60 -25.46
CA LYS A 291 -13.48 -13.88 -25.72
C LYS A 291 -12.47 -15.01 -25.56
N HIS A 292 -12.74 -15.98 -24.70
CA HIS A 292 -11.90 -17.17 -24.59
C HIS A 292 -12.70 -18.35 -24.00
N PRO A 293 -12.41 -19.62 -24.37
CA PRO A 293 -13.13 -20.79 -23.86
C PRO A 293 -13.10 -20.95 -22.33
N PHE A 294 -12.07 -20.42 -21.67
CA PHE A 294 -11.89 -20.44 -20.21
C PHE A 294 -12.41 -19.19 -19.50
N LEU A 295 -13.06 -18.28 -20.25
CA LEU A 295 -13.75 -17.12 -19.71
C LEU A 295 -15.26 -17.33 -19.83
N ARG A 296 -16.00 -16.87 -18.81
CA ARG A 296 -17.44 -17.13 -18.75
C ARG A 296 -18.25 -16.24 -19.69
N ARG A 297 -17.73 -15.06 -20.04
CA ARG A 297 -18.44 -14.00 -20.78
C ARG A 297 -17.47 -13.25 -21.69
N HIS A 298 -17.97 -12.25 -22.43
CA HIS A 298 -17.16 -11.24 -23.13
C HIS A 298 -17.27 -9.91 -22.38
N LYS A 299 -16.53 -9.75 -21.28
CA LYS A 299 -16.49 -8.57 -20.38
C LYS A 299 -15.07 -8.28 -19.90
N ALA A 300 -14.82 -7.06 -19.45
CA ALA A 300 -13.58 -6.66 -18.81
C ALA A 300 -13.43 -7.30 -17.41
N ASN A 301 -12.20 -7.38 -16.91
CA ASN A 301 -11.84 -7.86 -15.56
C ASN A 301 -12.38 -9.26 -15.23
N GLN A 302 -12.31 -10.18 -16.17
CA GLN A 302 -12.80 -11.54 -15.96
C GLN A 302 -11.75 -12.44 -15.32
N GLU A 303 -12.13 -13.08 -14.21
CA GLU A 303 -11.31 -14.13 -13.60
C GLU A 303 -11.16 -15.32 -14.56
N ILE A 304 -9.91 -15.74 -14.75
CA ILE A 304 -9.57 -16.92 -15.54
C ILE A 304 -9.92 -18.15 -14.71
N CYS A 305 -10.73 -19.05 -15.26
CA CYS A 305 -11.10 -20.28 -14.56
C CYS A 305 -9.90 -21.22 -14.46
N LEU A 306 -9.23 -21.22 -13.31
CA LEU A 306 -8.15 -22.16 -12.99
C LEU A 306 -8.73 -23.44 -12.40
N GLY A 307 -8.06 -24.58 -12.64
CA GLY A 307 -8.48 -25.89 -12.13
C GLY A 307 -8.55 -25.95 -10.60
N SER A 308 -9.23 -26.98 -10.06
CA SER A 308 -9.52 -27.15 -8.62
C SER A 308 -8.30 -27.17 -7.68
N GLY A 309 -7.10 -27.37 -8.21
CA GLY A 309 -5.84 -27.33 -7.45
C GLY A 309 -5.25 -25.93 -7.23
N TYR A 310 -5.82 -24.87 -7.83
CA TYR A 310 -5.30 -23.52 -7.65
C TYR A 310 -5.81 -22.88 -6.36
N SER A 311 -4.89 -22.52 -5.47
CA SER A 311 -5.20 -21.80 -4.23
C SER A 311 -4.62 -20.38 -4.29
N PRO A 312 -5.47 -19.33 -4.29
CA PRO A 312 -5.03 -17.94 -4.28
C PRO A 312 -4.19 -17.60 -3.03
N ARG A 313 -3.04 -16.96 -3.24
CA ARG A 313 -2.04 -16.68 -2.18
C ARG A 313 -1.89 -15.18 -1.93
N PRO A 314 -1.36 -14.77 -0.76
CA PRO A 314 -1.00 -13.37 -0.53
C PRO A 314 0.13 -12.92 -1.47
N PHE A 315 0.23 -11.62 -1.65
CA PHE A 315 1.23 -11.02 -2.54
C PHE A 315 2.67 -11.33 -2.08
N SER A 316 3.44 -11.90 -3.00
CA SER A 316 4.90 -12.01 -2.97
C SER A 316 5.35 -12.15 -4.42
N ALA A 317 6.62 -11.88 -4.73
CA ALA A 317 7.14 -12.03 -6.09
C ALA A 317 6.87 -13.43 -6.66
N ALA A 318 7.21 -14.49 -5.90
CA ALA A 318 7.02 -15.87 -6.33
C ALA A 318 5.54 -16.23 -6.55
N ASN A 319 4.64 -15.75 -5.69
CA ASN A 319 3.21 -16.01 -5.85
C ASN A 319 2.62 -15.24 -7.03
N ALA A 320 3.06 -13.99 -7.26
CA ALA A 320 2.59 -13.16 -8.38
C ALA A 320 3.06 -13.73 -9.72
N ILE A 321 4.33 -14.16 -9.82
CA ILE A 321 4.86 -14.88 -10.99
C ILE A 321 4.01 -16.12 -11.28
N ARG A 322 3.83 -16.98 -10.26
CA ARG A 322 3.04 -18.22 -10.40
C ARG A 322 1.60 -17.94 -10.84
N ALA A 323 0.98 -16.89 -10.32
CA ALA A 323 -0.39 -16.52 -10.66
C ALA A 323 -0.50 -16.02 -12.11
N LEU A 324 0.43 -15.16 -12.55
CA LEU A 324 0.52 -14.70 -13.94
C LEU A 324 0.79 -15.87 -14.90
N GLU A 325 1.74 -16.75 -14.58
CA GLU A 325 2.01 -17.95 -15.37
C GLU A 325 0.80 -18.88 -15.43
N ALA A 326 0.11 -19.10 -14.32
CA ALA A 326 -1.10 -19.91 -14.29
C ALA A 326 -2.20 -19.32 -15.21
N GLY A 327 -2.38 -17.99 -15.18
CA GLY A 327 -3.30 -17.30 -16.08
C GLY A 327 -2.91 -17.42 -17.55
N LEU A 328 -1.64 -17.14 -17.89
CA LEU A 328 -1.12 -17.26 -19.25
C LEU A 328 -1.22 -18.69 -19.77
N ASN A 329 -0.82 -19.68 -18.97
CA ASN A 329 -0.89 -21.09 -19.35
C ASN A 329 -2.33 -21.59 -19.47
N ALA A 330 -3.25 -21.02 -18.68
CA ALA A 330 -4.68 -21.32 -18.83
C ALA A 330 -5.21 -20.85 -20.19
N LEU A 331 -4.76 -19.68 -20.68
CA LEU A 331 -5.14 -19.20 -22.01
C LEU A 331 -4.45 -19.99 -23.13
N PHE A 332 -3.15 -20.25 -23.00
CA PHE A 332 -2.36 -20.86 -24.08
C PHE A 332 -2.55 -22.37 -24.21
N TYR A 333 -2.63 -23.10 -23.10
CA TYR A 333 -2.38 -24.55 -23.10
C TYR A 333 -3.50 -25.38 -22.47
N SER A 334 -4.44 -24.78 -21.75
CA SER A 334 -5.49 -25.56 -21.08
C SER A 334 -6.56 -26.07 -22.03
N TYR A 335 -6.67 -25.50 -23.24
CA TYR A 335 -7.57 -25.99 -24.26
C TYR A 335 -7.01 -27.25 -24.94
N ASP A 336 -7.44 -28.42 -24.46
CA ASP A 336 -7.07 -29.72 -25.02
C ASP A 336 -7.93 -30.08 -26.23
N ARG A 337 -7.35 -29.93 -27.44
CA ARG A 337 -7.99 -30.30 -28.71
C ARG A 337 -8.34 -31.78 -28.82
N ARG A 338 -7.80 -32.67 -27.97
CA ARG A 338 -8.05 -34.13 -28.02
C ARG A 338 -9.20 -34.55 -27.11
N ARG A 339 -9.62 -33.71 -26.15
CA ARG A 339 -10.68 -34.05 -25.19
C ARG A 339 -12.06 -33.72 -25.73
N ARG A 340 -12.96 -34.68 -25.57
CA ARG A 340 -14.34 -34.66 -26.03
C ARG A 340 -15.29 -33.84 -25.14
N ASN A 341 -14.79 -33.14 -24.12
CA ASN A 341 -15.62 -32.61 -23.04
C ASN A 341 -15.48 -31.08 -22.94
N GLY A 342 -16.46 -30.32 -23.48
CA GLY A 342 -16.67 -28.90 -23.19
C GLY A 342 -16.71 -27.98 -24.42
N TYR A 343 -15.65 -27.96 -25.22
CA TYR A 343 -15.55 -27.14 -26.44
C TYR A 343 -14.92 -27.97 -27.57
N HIS A 344 -15.72 -28.83 -28.20
CA HIS A 344 -15.29 -29.65 -29.34
C HIS A 344 -14.95 -28.85 -30.59
N SER A 345 -15.76 -27.83 -30.83
CA SER A 345 -15.51 -26.80 -31.82
C SER A 345 -15.75 -25.47 -31.12
N LEU A 346 -14.93 -24.49 -31.49
CA LEU A 346 -15.12 -23.10 -31.10
C LEU A 346 -16.19 -22.41 -31.96
N ASP A 347 -16.62 -23.08 -33.05
CA ASP A 347 -17.78 -22.66 -33.83
C ASP A 347 -19.09 -22.90 -33.08
N ASP A 348 -20.16 -22.23 -33.52
CA ASP A 348 -21.48 -22.42 -32.96
C ASP A 348 -22.14 -23.72 -33.50
N PRO A 349 -22.49 -24.70 -32.66
CA PRO A 349 -23.29 -25.83 -33.12
C PRO A 349 -24.71 -25.34 -33.41
N PRO A 350 -25.31 -25.71 -34.56
CA PRO A 350 -26.66 -25.26 -34.91
C PRO A 350 -27.66 -25.68 -33.82
N GLY A 351 -28.40 -24.70 -33.28
CA GLY A 351 -29.49 -24.91 -32.33
C GLY A 351 -29.16 -24.81 -30.84
N LYS A 352 -27.97 -24.32 -30.44
CA LYS A 352 -27.67 -23.95 -29.05
C LYS A 352 -27.21 -22.50 -28.96
N GLU A 353 -27.96 -21.65 -28.27
CA GLU A 353 -27.48 -20.31 -27.89
C GLU A 353 -26.27 -20.43 -26.96
N ARG A 354 -25.07 -20.39 -27.51
CA ARG A 354 -23.87 -20.12 -26.73
C ARG A 354 -23.80 -18.61 -26.47
N LEU A 355 -23.39 -18.22 -25.26
CA LEU A 355 -23.20 -16.81 -24.91
C LEU A 355 -22.02 -16.14 -25.64
N VAL A 356 -21.10 -16.94 -26.22
CA VAL A 356 -19.88 -16.49 -26.92
C VAL A 356 -19.54 -17.45 -28.06
N HIS A 357 -19.35 -16.93 -29.27
CA HIS A 357 -18.89 -17.64 -30.47
C HIS A 357 -17.55 -17.08 -30.95
N PHE A 358 -16.79 -17.89 -31.72
CA PHE A 358 -15.43 -17.59 -32.14
C PHE A 358 -15.25 -17.61 -33.67
N ASP A 359 -16.33 -17.62 -34.45
CA ASP A 359 -16.28 -17.63 -35.92
C ASP A 359 -15.47 -16.44 -36.46
N ASP A 360 -15.50 -15.30 -35.76
CA ASP A 360 -14.74 -14.09 -36.06
C ASP A 360 -13.21 -14.24 -35.87
N TYR A 361 -12.76 -15.25 -35.13
CA TYR A 361 -11.34 -15.53 -34.92
C TYR A 361 -10.81 -16.62 -35.85
N ARG A 362 -11.69 -17.29 -36.60
CA ARG A 362 -11.31 -18.43 -37.45
C ARG A 362 -10.49 -17.95 -38.64
N LEU A 363 -9.33 -18.58 -38.83
CA LEU A 363 -8.52 -18.37 -40.02
C LEU A 363 -8.87 -19.40 -41.11
N PRO A 364 -9.00 -18.97 -42.38
CA PRO A 364 -9.04 -19.88 -43.53
C PRO A 364 -7.78 -20.76 -43.59
N ALA A 365 -7.91 -22.00 -44.09
CA ALA A 365 -6.80 -22.94 -44.13
C ALA A 365 -5.62 -22.47 -45.02
N ASP A 366 -5.93 -21.63 -46.01
CA ASP A 366 -5.01 -21.01 -46.95
C ASP A 366 -4.50 -19.63 -46.48
N HIS A 367 -4.86 -19.20 -45.27
CA HIS A 367 -4.50 -17.87 -44.77
C HIS A 367 -2.96 -17.71 -44.72
N PRO A 368 -2.39 -16.60 -45.24
CA PRO A 368 -0.94 -16.39 -45.33
C PRO A 368 -0.19 -16.56 -44.00
N LEU A 369 -0.83 -16.19 -42.89
CA LEU A 369 -0.25 -16.32 -41.54
C LEU A 369 -0.11 -17.78 -41.07
N ILE A 370 -0.96 -18.69 -41.57
CA ILE A 370 -0.86 -20.14 -41.30
C ILE A 370 0.22 -20.74 -42.20
N THR A 371 0.17 -20.45 -43.50
CA THR A 371 1.06 -21.06 -44.50
C THR A 371 2.52 -20.60 -44.38
N SER A 372 2.75 -19.39 -43.88
CA SER A 372 4.09 -18.87 -43.58
C SER A 372 4.68 -19.34 -42.24
N GLY A 373 3.89 -20.04 -41.40
CA GLY A 373 4.33 -20.48 -40.07
C GLY A 373 4.55 -19.34 -39.06
N GLN A 374 4.09 -18.12 -39.37
CA GLN A 374 4.22 -16.94 -38.50
C GLN A 374 3.30 -17.00 -37.27
N VAL A 375 2.30 -17.87 -37.28
CA VAL A 375 1.37 -18.07 -36.17
C VAL A 375 1.76 -19.30 -35.37
N GLU A 376 2.26 -19.06 -34.16
CA GLU A 376 2.52 -20.12 -33.20
C GLU A 376 1.18 -20.65 -32.63
N ILE A 377 0.87 -21.91 -32.92
CA ILE A 377 -0.32 -22.59 -32.39
C ILE A 377 0.04 -23.18 -31.02
N LYS A 378 -0.45 -22.55 -29.95
CA LYS A 378 -0.01 -22.83 -28.58
C LYS A 378 -0.44 -24.19 -28.06
N ASN A 379 -1.61 -24.70 -28.45
CA ASN A 379 -2.15 -25.96 -27.95
C ASN A 379 -1.81 -27.19 -28.80
N GLN A 380 -0.77 -27.12 -29.63
CA GLN A 380 -0.19 -28.31 -30.24
C GLN A 380 0.61 -29.06 -29.17
N ALA A 381 0.03 -30.13 -28.63
CA ALA A 381 0.75 -30.99 -27.70
C ALA A 381 2.09 -31.45 -28.30
N THR A 382 3.15 -31.28 -27.51
CA THR A 382 4.36 -32.10 -27.49
C THR A 382 4.03 -33.58 -27.34
#